data_AF-A0A8S3GIK0-F1
#
_entry.id   AF-A0A8S3GIK0-F1
#
_cell.length_a   1.000
_cell.length_b   1.000
_cell.length_c   1.000
_cell.angle_alpha   90.00
_cell.angle_beta   90.00
_cell.angle_gamma   90.00
#
_symmetry.space_group_name_H-M   'P 1'
#
loop_
_entity.id
_entity.type
_entity.pdbx_description
1 polymer ?
#
loop_
_entity_poly.entity_id
_entity_poly.type
_entity_poly.pdbx_seq_one_letter_code
_entity_poly.pdbx_strand_id
1 'polypeptide(L)'
;KLANLTRSRIVLTPIHLDFIREKINQSGHAQEVFKALIKSIYTYQPDNSFNYCWPARDAALLYAITRDINYVHIAYSALNANRINYTIYDQSAVKLRFSLSTMARSQAFDWAYDAFTMQQRQKLINDFQYAASIFTSYSGKV
;
A
#
# COMPACT_ATOMS: atom_id res chain seq x y z
N LYS A 1 -18.34 7.05 -6.26
CA LYS A 1 -18.53 6.77 -4.81
C LYS A 1 -17.23 6.57 -4.01
N LEU A 2 -16.07 6.23 -4.62
CA LEU A 2 -14.78 6.06 -3.88
C LEU A 2 -13.97 7.36 -3.64
N ALA A 3 -14.22 8.42 -4.40
CA ALA A 3 -13.50 9.71 -4.28
C ALA A 3 -14.00 10.59 -3.11
N ASN A 4 -15.21 10.35 -2.60
CA ASN A 4 -15.84 11.19 -1.56
C ASN A 4 -15.67 10.61 -0.15
N LEU A 5 -14.76 9.66 0.02
CA LEU A 5 -14.50 9.03 1.32
C LEU A 5 -13.38 9.80 2.02
N THR A 6 -13.56 10.13 3.30
CA THR A 6 -12.48 10.62 4.14
C THR A 6 -11.38 9.57 4.23
N ARG A 7 -10.13 9.96 3.97
CA ARG A 7 -8.94 9.11 4.00
C ARG A 7 -7.86 9.77 4.86
N SER A 8 -6.95 9.03 5.46
CA SER A 8 -6.85 7.55 5.55
C SER A 8 -8.01 6.92 6.33
N ARG A 9 -8.40 5.69 5.98
CA ARG A 9 -9.47 4.95 6.66
C ARG A 9 -9.28 3.43 6.71
N ILE A 10 -8.40 2.85 5.91
CA ILE A 10 -8.10 1.42 5.96
C ILE A 10 -7.07 1.20 7.06
N VAL A 11 -7.46 0.51 8.14
CA VAL A 11 -6.67 0.25 9.36
C VAL A 11 -6.31 1.51 10.17
N LEU A 12 -5.86 2.57 9.52
CA LEU A 12 -5.45 3.83 10.13
C LEU A 12 -6.37 4.97 9.71
N THR A 13 -6.87 5.71 10.70
CA THR A 13 -7.64 6.95 10.53
C THR A 13 -6.74 8.15 10.81
N PRO A 14 -7.17 9.40 10.55
CA PRO A 14 -6.39 10.58 10.92
C PRO A 14 -6.05 10.63 12.41
N ILE A 15 -6.99 10.24 13.28
CA ILE A 15 -6.79 10.18 14.75
C ILE A 15 -5.68 9.18 15.11
N HIS A 16 -5.66 8.01 14.47
CA HIS A 16 -4.58 7.03 14.69
C HIS A 16 -3.22 7.59 14.25
N LEU A 17 -3.17 8.32 13.14
CA LEU A 17 -1.93 8.92 12.64
C LEU A 17 -1.43 10.04 13.57
N ASP A 18 -2.32 10.88 14.10
CA ASP A 18 -1.97 11.90 15.09
C ASP A 18 -1.37 11.27 16.35
N PHE A 19 -2.01 10.21 16.87
CA PHE A 19 -1.49 9.45 18.00
C PHE A 19 -0.12 8.83 17.73
N ILE A 20 0.09 8.25 16.55
CA ILE A 20 1.39 7.67 16.17
C ILE A 20 2.48 8.75 16.16
N ARG A 21 2.20 9.91 15.55
CA ARG A 21 3.15 11.04 15.51
C ARG A 21 3.52 11.51 16.93
N GLU A 22 2.52 11.62 17.80
CA GLU A 22 2.74 11.96 19.20
C GLU A 22 3.64 10.93 19.90
N LYS A 23 3.36 9.63 19.73
CA LYS A 23 4.14 8.56 20.38
C LYS A 23 5.57 8.47 19.88
N ILE A 24 5.83 8.73 18.61
CA ILE A 24 7.20 8.84 18.09
C ILE A 24 7.98 9.94 18.83
N ASN A 25 7.35 11.06 19.19
CA ASN A 25 8.05 12.12 19.90
C ASN A 25 8.24 11.83 21.40
N GLN A 26 7.40 10.99 21.99
CA GLN A 26 7.37 10.74 23.44
C GLN A 26 8.08 9.46 23.89
N SER A 27 8.33 8.49 22.99
CA SER A 27 8.83 7.17 23.35
C SER A 27 10.07 6.77 22.54
N GLY A 28 11.17 6.46 23.23
CA GLY A 28 12.39 5.95 22.58
C GLY A 28 12.15 4.68 21.77
N HIS A 29 11.33 3.76 22.28
CA HIS A 29 10.96 2.55 21.54
C HIS A 29 10.17 2.87 20.26
N ALA A 30 9.22 3.81 20.32
CA ALA A 30 8.48 4.23 19.12
C ALA A 30 9.41 4.89 18.08
N GLN A 31 10.42 5.65 18.51
CA GLN A 31 11.44 6.21 17.61
C GLN A 31 12.27 5.12 16.94
N GLU A 32 12.66 4.08 17.67
CA GLU A 32 13.41 2.94 17.13
C GLU A 32 12.59 2.19 16.08
N VAL A 33 11.32 1.89 16.37
CA VAL A 33 10.40 1.25 15.42
C VAL A 33 10.21 2.12 14.18
N PHE A 34 10.05 3.43 14.35
CA PHE A 34 9.93 4.36 13.23
C PHE A 34 11.21 4.44 12.38
N LYS A 35 12.39 4.46 12.99
CA LYS A 35 13.68 4.38 12.27
C LYS A 35 13.84 3.05 11.53
N ALA A 36 13.41 1.95 12.13
CA ALA A 36 13.42 0.63 11.48
C ALA A 36 12.49 0.60 10.25
N LEU A 37 11.32 1.25 10.32
CA LEU A 37 10.42 1.43 9.19
C LEU A 37 11.06 2.26 8.07
N ILE A 38 11.75 3.36 8.40
CA ILE A 38 12.50 4.13 7.40
C ILE A 38 13.58 3.27 6.75
N LYS A 39 14.29 2.44 7.53
CA LYS A 39 15.30 1.54 6.97
C LYS A 39 14.68 0.47 6.07
N SER A 40 13.51 -0.06 6.41
CA SER A 40 12.88 -1.17 5.70
C SER A 40 12.67 -0.84 4.21
N ILE A 41 12.18 0.38 3.91
CA ILE A 41 11.87 0.78 2.53
C ILE A 41 13.09 0.75 1.60
N TYR A 42 14.31 0.95 2.12
CA TYR A 42 15.56 0.94 1.35
C TYR A 42 16.23 -0.44 1.32
N THR A 43 15.83 -1.35 2.20
CA THR A 43 16.37 -2.71 2.26
C THR A 43 15.62 -3.71 1.39
N TYR A 44 14.44 -3.35 0.88
CA TYR A 44 13.69 -4.22 0.00
C TYR A 44 14.45 -4.47 -1.30
N GLN A 45 15.04 -5.66 -1.39
CA GLN A 45 15.46 -6.22 -2.67
C GLN A 45 14.20 -6.68 -3.39
N PRO A 46 13.88 -6.11 -4.56
CA PRO A 46 12.77 -6.60 -5.33
C PRO A 46 13.07 -8.02 -5.79
N ASP A 47 12.40 -9.01 -5.22
CA ASP A 47 12.28 -10.29 -5.89
C ASP A 47 11.37 -10.10 -7.10
N ASN A 48 11.61 -10.87 -8.16
CA ASN A 48 11.06 -10.63 -9.49
C ASN A 48 9.53 -10.68 -9.58
N SER A 49 8.76 -10.83 -8.49
CA SER A 49 7.32 -11.08 -8.60
C SER A 49 6.44 -10.64 -7.40
N PHE A 50 6.96 -10.39 -6.18
CA PHE A 50 6.06 -10.27 -5.01
C PHE A 50 6.38 -9.16 -4.01
N ASN A 51 7.64 -8.73 -3.88
CA ASN A 51 8.02 -7.87 -2.76
C ASN A 51 7.70 -6.37 -2.91
N TYR A 52 7.20 -5.88 -4.04
CA TYR A 52 6.94 -4.44 -4.18
C TYR A 52 5.73 -3.94 -3.36
N CYS A 53 4.86 -4.82 -2.87
CA CYS A 53 3.67 -4.40 -2.10
C CYS A 53 4.01 -3.84 -0.71
N TRP A 54 5.07 -4.35 -0.07
CA TRP A 54 5.52 -3.89 1.25
C TRP A 54 6.23 -2.52 1.22
N PRO A 55 7.20 -2.25 0.32
CA PRO A 55 7.73 -0.91 0.12
C PRO A 55 6.64 0.10 -0.20
N ALA A 56 5.63 -0.28 -1.02
CA ALA A 56 4.50 0.59 -1.32
C ALA A 56 3.74 0.96 -0.04
N ARG A 57 3.38 -0.03 0.78
CA ARG A 57 2.65 0.16 2.03
C ARG A 57 3.45 0.99 3.04
N ASP A 58 4.70 0.62 3.26
CA ASP A 58 5.54 1.24 4.28
C ASP A 58 5.93 2.66 3.89
N ALA A 59 6.24 2.93 2.62
CA ALA A 59 6.46 4.29 2.14
C ALA A 59 5.18 5.15 2.23
N ALA A 60 4.01 4.61 1.88
CA ALA A 60 2.76 5.34 2.06
C ALA A 60 2.46 5.64 3.54
N LEU A 61 2.79 4.72 4.45
CA LEU A 61 2.68 4.96 5.90
C LEU A 61 3.63 6.06 6.36
N LEU A 62 4.88 6.03 5.89
CA LEU A 62 5.86 7.08 6.18
C LEU A 62 5.37 8.44 5.69
N TYR A 63 4.85 8.54 4.47
CA TYR A 63 4.19 9.76 3.99
C TYR A 63 3.02 10.16 4.90
N ALA A 64 2.15 9.21 5.26
CA ALA A 64 1.00 9.50 6.11
C ALA A 64 1.43 10.04 7.48
N ILE A 65 2.57 9.60 8.03
CA ILE A 65 3.12 10.08 9.30
C ILE A 65 3.86 11.42 9.13
N THR A 66 4.76 11.54 8.15
CA THR A 66 5.70 12.68 8.05
C THR A 66 5.24 13.80 7.13
N ARG A 67 4.32 13.51 6.21
CA ARG A 67 3.94 14.36 5.06
C ARG A 67 5.09 14.65 4.08
N ASP A 68 6.18 13.89 4.13
CA ASP A 68 7.28 14.01 3.17
C ASP A 68 6.91 13.36 1.82
N ILE A 69 6.85 14.18 0.77
CA ILE A 69 6.44 13.79 -0.58
C ILE A 69 7.40 12.79 -1.24
N ASN A 70 8.66 12.70 -0.79
CA ASN A 70 9.62 11.73 -1.30
C ASN A 70 9.10 10.30 -1.13
N TYR A 71 8.42 10.02 -0.02
CA TYR A 71 7.82 8.71 0.22
C TYR A 71 6.62 8.42 -0.69
N VAL A 72 5.93 9.45 -1.20
CA VAL A 72 4.84 9.28 -2.18
C VAL A 72 5.38 8.78 -3.52
N HIS A 73 6.53 9.32 -3.95
CA HIS A 73 7.19 8.86 -5.17
C HIS A 73 7.60 7.38 -5.08
N ILE A 74 8.17 6.97 -3.94
CA ILE A 74 8.52 5.58 -3.66
C ILE A 74 7.26 4.70 -3.66
N ALA A 75 6.21 5.11 -2.94
CA ALA A 75 4.95 4.38 -2.85
C ALA A 75 4.31 4.16 -4.22
N TYR A 76 4.23 5.22 -5.04
CA TYR A 76 3.65 5.13 -6.38
C TYR A 76 4.47 4.23 -7.32
N SER A 77 5.80 4.36 -7.30
CA SER A 77 6.70 3.53 -8.10
C SER A 77 6.51 2.05 -7.79
N ALA A 78 6.49 1.70 -6.51
CA ALA A 78 6.28 0.33 -6.05
C ALA A 78 4.87 -0.20 -6.36
N LEU A 79 3.83 0.63 -6.24
CA LEU A 79 2.46 0.27 -6.65
C LEU A 79 2.38 -0.05 -8.15
N ASN A 80 3.07 0.73 -8.99
CA ASN A 80 3.09 0.55 -10.43
C ASN A 80 3.86 -0.70 -10.86
N ALA A 81 4.97 -1.03 -10.20
CA ALA A 81 5.75 -2.24 -10.48
C ALA A 81 4.95 -3.53 -10.21
N ASN A 82 4.16 -3.57 -9.13
CA ASN A 82 3.33 -4.74 -8.79
C ASN A 82 2.28 -5.11 -9.85
N ARG A 83 1.85 -4.17 -10.69
CA ARG A 83 0.84 -4.42 -11.74
C ARG A 83 1.32 -5.45 -12.76
N ILE A 84 2.62 -5.49 -13.04
CA ILE A 84 3.21 -6.36 -14.08
C ILE A 84 3.05 -7.83 -13.72
N ASN A 85 2.92 -8.15 -12.43
CA ASN A 85 2.87 -9.53 -11.94
C ASN A 85 1.46 -10.14 -11.97
N TYR A 86 0.44 -9.41 -12.46
CA TYR A 86 -0.94 -9.87 -12.39
C TYR A 86 -1.22 -11.19 -13.13
N THR A 87 -0.45 -11.48 -14.17
CA THR A 87 -0.55 -12.69 -15.00
C THR A 87 -0.15 -13.98 -14.26
N ILE A 88 0.60 -13.88 -13.15
CA ILE A 88 1.01 -15.04 -12.35
C ILE A 88 -0.15 -15.55 -11.47
N TYR A 89 -1.18 -14.73 -11.23
CA TYR A 89 -2.19 -14.97 -10.19
C TYR A 89 -3.40 -15.82 -10.61
N ASP A 90 -3.46 -16.31 -11.85
CA ASP A 90 -4.51 -17.23 -12.31
C ASP A 90 -4.28 -18.68 -11.80
N GLN A 91 -3.10 -18.97 -11.24
CA GLN A 91 -2.82 -20.26 -10.60
C GLN A 91 -3.29 -20.27 -9.14
N SER A 92 -4.12 -21.25 -8.76
CA SER A 92 -4.76 -21.38 -7.45
C SER A 92 -3.80 -21.31 -6.25
N ALA A 93 -2.55 -21.79 -6.41
CA ALA A 93 -1.52 -21.75 -5.38
C ALA A 93 -1.02 -20.34 -5.00
N VAL A 94 -1.30 -19.32 -5.83
CA VAL A 94 -0.78 -17.95 -5.64
C VAL A 94 -1.85 -17.00 -5.10
N LYS A 95 -3.13 -17.40 -5.05
CA LYS A 95 -4.25 -16.52 -4.65
C LYS A 95 -4.13 -15.98 -3.23
N LEU A 96 -3.62 -16.74 -2.27
CA LEU A 96 -3.39 -16.24 -0.90
C LEU A 96 -2.33 -15.13 -0.87
N ARG A 97 -1.22 -15.32 -1.58
CA ARG A 97 -0.16 -14.31 -1.72
C ARG A 97 -0.69 -13.07 -2.45
N PHE A 98 -1.55 -13.29 -3.44
CA PHE A 98 -2.22 -12.22 -4.16
C PHE A 98 -3.15 -11.40 -3.28
N SER A 99 -3.93 -12.04 -2.40
CA SER A 99 -4.78 -11.36 -1.41
C SER A 99 -3.96 -10.49 -0.47
N LEU A 100 -2.84 -11.04 0.05
CA LEU A 100 -1.96 -10.32 0.95
C LEU A 100 -1.34 -9.08 0.28
N SER A 101 -0.86 -9.25 -0.96
CA SER A 101 -0.34 -8.14 -1.77
C SER A 101 -1.42 -7.08 -2.04
N THR A 102 -2.63 -7.50 -2.42
CA THR A 102 -3.74 -6.59 -2.71
C THR A 102 -4.16 -5.79 -1.47
N MET A 103 -4.16 -6.40 -0.29
CA MET A 103 -4.40 -5.72 0.98
C MET A 103 -3.35 -4.63 1.23
N ALA A 104 -2.06 -4.98 1.18
CA ALA A 104 -0.96 -4.04 1.40
C ALA A 104 -0.98 -2.86 0.41
N ARG A 105 -1.27 -3.15 -0.86
CA ARG A 105 -1.42 -2.12 -1.90
C ARG A 105 -2.63 -1.22 -1.67
N SER A 106 -3.74 -1.78 -1.21
CA SER A 106 -4.96 -1.00 -0.90
C SER A 106 -4.72 -0.06 0.27
N GLN A 107 -3.98 -0.51 1.30
CA GLN A 107 -3.51 0.34 2.39
C GLN A 107 -2.62 1.47 1.88
N ALA A 108 -1.64 1.15 1.03
CA ALA A 108 -0.76 2.16 0.43
C ALA A 108 -1.54 3.23 -0.35
N PHE A 109 -2.49 2.80 -1.17
CA PHE A 109 -3.34 3.69 -1.95
C PHE A 109 -4.20 4.59 -1.07
N ASP A 110 -4.74 4.05 0.01
CA ASP A 110 -5.57 4.78 0.96
C ASP A 110 -4.77 5.83 1.74
N TRP A 111 -3.58 5.46 2.20
CA TRP A 111 -2.76 6.30 3.07
C TRP A 111 -2.05 7.46 2.36
N ALA A 112 -1.75 7.31 1.06
CA ALA A 112 -1.12 8.35 0.24
C ALA A 112 -2.08 8.96 -0.79
N TYR A 113 -3.39 8.70 -0.67
CA TYR A 113 -4.39 9.09 -1.67
C TYR A 113 -4.35 10.58 -2.01
N ASP A 114 -4.31 11.44 -0.97
CA ASP A 114 -4.33 12.90 -1.08
C ASP A 114 -3.12 13.45 -1.83
N ALA A 115 -1.96 12.78 -1.76
CA ALA A 115 -0.76 13.17 -2.48
C ALA A 115 -0.70 12.73 -3.94
N PHE A 116 -1.44 11.68 -4.33
CA PHE A 116 -1.43 11.24 -5.72
C PHE A 116 -2.14 12.23 -6.64
N THR A 117 -1.62 12.42 -7.85
CA THR A 117 -2.32 13.18 -8.88
C THR A 117 -3.61 12.49 -9.31
N MET A 118 -4.54 13.22 -9.93
CA MET A 118 -5.78 12.63 -10.45
C MET A 118 -5.50 11.46 -11.43
N GLN A 119 -4.49 11.61 -12.29
CA GLN A 119 -4.10 10.56 -13.24
C GLN A 119 -3.56 9.32 -12.52
N GLN A 120 -2.70 9.50 -11.52
CA GLN A 120 -2.18 8.39 -10.71
C GLN A 120 -3.32 7.66 -9.97
N ARG A 121 -4.26 8.42 -9.37
CA ARG A 121 -5.43 7.85 -8.70
C ARG A 121 -6.28 7.02 -9.66
N GLN A 122 -6.59 7.55 -10.85
CA GLN A 122 -7.40 6.83 -11.83
C GLN A 122 -6.72 5.53 -12.28
N LYS A 123 -5.40 5.58 -12.54
CA LYS A 123 -4.64 4.39 -12.92
C LYS A 123 -4.71 3.32 -11.84
N LEU A 124 -4.44 3.68 -10.59
CA LEU A 124 -4.46 2.75 -9.47
C LEU A 124 -5.87 2.19 -9.21
N ILE A 125 -6.92 3.01 -9.32
CA ILE A 125 -8.32 2.54 -9.21
C ILE A 125 -8.61 1.46 -10.25
N ASN A 126 -8.23 1.67 -11.51
CA ASN A 126 -8.43 0.69 -12.57
C ASN A 126 -7.66 -0.62 -12.25
N ASP A 127 -6.43 -0.49 -11.73
CA ASP A 127 -5.63 -1.66 -11.32
C ASP A 127 -6.29 -2.44 -10.17
N PHE A 128 -6.85 -1.76 -9.16
CA PHE A 128 -7.58 -2.42 -8.07
C PHE A 128 -8.90 -3.05 -8.52
N GLN A 129 -9.61 -2.45 -9.49
CA GLN A 129 -10.79 -3.06 -10.09
C GLN A 129 -10.44 -4.35 -10.84
N TYR A 130 -9.32 -4.35 -11.57
CA TYR A 130 -8.81 -5.56 -12.21
C TYR A 130 -8.41 -6.62 -11.17
N ALA A 131 -7.67 -6.24 -10.13
CA ALA A 131 -7.34 -7.16 -9.04
C ALA A 131 -8.57 -7.78 -8.36
N ALA A 132 -9.62 -6.98 -8.12
CA ALA A 132 -10.89 -7.47 -7.57
C ALA A 132 -11.56 -8.50 -8.50
N SER A 133 -11.48 -8.30 -9.82
CA SER A 133 -12.06 -9.22 -10.81
C SER A 133 -11.45 -10.63 -10.76
N ILE A 134 -10.15 -10.75 -10.43
CA ILE A 134 -9.45 -12.03 -10.26
C ILE A 134 -10.02 -12.84 -9.07
N PHE A 135 -10.52 -12.17 -8.02
CA PHE A 135 -11.16 -12.83 -6.89
C PHE A 135 -12.62 -13.20 -7.18
N THR A 136 -13.33 -12.40 -7.98
CA THR A 136 -14.75 -12.62 -8.28
C THR A 136 -15.00 -13.59 -9.44
N SER A 137 -14.01 -13.86 -10.28
CA SER A 137 -14.12 -14.82 -11.40
C SER A 137 -14.12 -16.30 -10.96
N TYR A 138 -13.95 -16.59 -9.67
CA TYR A 138 -14.14 -17.94 -9.12
C TYR A 138 -15.65 -18.25 -8.98
N SER A 139 -16.33 -18.48 -10.10
CA SER A 139 -17.60 -19.18 -10.11
C SER A 139 -17.29 -20.66 -9.82
N GLY A 140 -17.32 -21.05 -8.56
CA GLY A 140 -17.19 -22.45 -8.18
C GLY A 140 -18.22 -23.28 -8.95
N LYS A 141 -17.78 -23.98 -10.00
CA LYS A 141 -18.46 -25.21 -10.40
C LYS A 141 -18.08 -26.23 -9.35
N VAL A 142 -18.99 -26.39 -8.38
CA VAL A 142 -19.11 -27.61 -7.57
C VAL A 142 -19.74 -28.67 -8.46
#